data_AF-M3XSJ8-F1
#
_entry.id   AF-M3XSJ8-F1
#
_cell.length_a   1.000
_cell.length_b   1.000
_cell.length_c   1.000
_cell.angle_alpha   90.00
_cell.angle_beta   90.00
_cell.angle_gamma   90.00
#
_symmetry.space_group_name_H-M   'P 1'
#
loop_
_entity.id
_entity.type
_entity.pdbx_description
1 polymer ?
#
loop_
_entity_poly.entity_id
_entity_poly.type
_entity_poly.pdbx_seq_one_letter_code
_entity_poly.pdbx_strand_id
1 'polypeptide(L)'
;MKHSGCAVNRERHFSCEDCNGNVSGGFDASTSQIVLCQNNIRNQAHMNRVVTHELIHAFDHCRAHVNWFTDVRHLACSEVRAANLSGDCSLINEIFRLHFGLKQHHQVKLTYESLNPPEC
;
A
#
# COMPACT_ATOMS: atom_id res chain seq x y z
N MET A 1 -4.02 -11.97 -10.26
CA MET A 1 -4.72 -10.77 -10.75
C MET A 1 -5.53 -11.02 -12.03
N LYS A 2 -4.96 -11.53 -13.14
CA LYS A 2 -5.72 -11.74 -14.40
C LYS A 2 -6.97 -12.65 -14.28
N HIS A 3 -6.88 -13.70 -13.47
CA HIS A 3 -8.00 -14.60 -13.17
C HIS A 3 -9.09 -13.93 -12.29
N SER A 4 -8.74 -12.85 -11.59
CA SER A 4 -9.64 -12.11 -10.69
C SER A 4 -10.37 -10.96 -11.40
N GLY A 5 -10.21 -10.83 -12.72
CA GLY A 5 -10.78 -9.74 -13.52
C GLY A 5 -9.93 -8.46 -13.55
N CYS A 6 -8.75 -8.46 -12.95
CA CYS A 6 -7.86 -7.31 -12.92
C CYS A 6 -6.95 -7.31 -14.14
N ALA A 7 -7.03 -6.25 -14.96
CA ALA A 7 -6.06 -6.02 -16.02
C ALA A 7 -4.68 -5.81 -15.40
N VAL A 8 -3.70 -6.60 -15.85
CA VAL A 8 -2.31 -6.48 -15.41
C VAL A 8 -1.46 -6.16 -16.61
N ASN A 9 -0.94 -4.94 -16.68
CA ASN A 9 0.07 -4.57 -17.64
C ASN A 9 1.47 -4.72 -17.02
N ARG A 10 2.11 -5.87 -17.28
CA ARG A 10 3.45 -6.18 -16.74
C ARG A 10 4.52 -5.13 -17.08
N GLU A 11 4.36 -4.37 -18.16
CA GLU A 11 5.35 -3.38 -18.61
C GLU A 11 5.21 -2.02 -17.92
N ARG A 12 4.08 -1.76 -17.24
CA ARG A 12 3.80 -0.46 -16.61
C ARG A 12 3.45 -0.55 -15.13
N HIS A 13 3.18 -1.73 -14.58
CA HIS A 13 2.76 -1.85 -13.18
C HIS A 13 3.89 -1.64 -12.18
N PHE A 14 5.16 -1.67 -12.59
CA PHE A 14 6.30 -1.45 -11.70
C PHE A 14 7.16 -0.30 -12.24
N SER A 15 7.39 0.72 -11.41
CA SER A 15 8.42 1.75 -11.63
C SER A 15 9.45 1.66 -10.52
N CYS A 16 10.73 1.67 -10.88
CA CYS A 16 11.82 1.76 -9.93
C CYS A 16 12.35 3.19 -9.95
N GLU A 17 12.31 3.86 -8.81
CA GLU A 17 12.67 5.27 -8.69
C GLU A 17 13.68 5.48 -7.55
N ASP A 18 14.45 6.56 -7.62
CA ASP A 18 15.22 7.07 -6.49
C ASP A 18 14.34 8.04 -5.70
N CYS A 19 13.96 7.66 -4.47
CA CYS A 19 13.03 8.42 -3.65
C CYS A 19 13.76 9.24 -2.58
N ASN A 20 13.28 10.47 -2.34
CA ASN A 20 13.73 11.26 -1.20
C ASN A 20 13.04 10.79 0.10
N GLY A 21 13.81 10.56 1.17
CA GLY A 21 13.31 10.11 2.47
C GLY A 21 13.50 8.60 2.71
N ASN A 22 12.81 8.05 3.73
CA ASN A 22 12.92 6.63 4.12
C ASN A 22 11.81 5.72 3.53
N VAL A 23 11.19 6.16 2.42
CA VAL A 23 10.11 5.42 1.74
C VAL A 23 10.70 4.30 0.89
N SER A 24 10.17 3.07 0.98
CA SER A 24 10.70 1.93 0.23
C SER A 24 9.83 1.54 -0.98
N GLY A 25 8.58 1.98 -1.01
CA GLY A 25 7.68 1.83 -2.15
C GLY A 25 6.34 2.53 -1.91
N GLY A 26 5.42 2.40 -2.87
CA GLY A 26 4.05 2.89 -2.77
C GLY A 26 3.20 2.47 -3.97
N PHE A 27 1.88 2.48 -3.79
CA PHE A 27 0.90 2.22 -4.85
C PHE A 27 0.18 3.52 -5.26
N ASP A 28 0.25 3.86 -6.55
CA ASP A 28 -0.50 4.96 -7.14
C ASP A 28 -1.81 4.44 -7.74
N ALA A 29 -2.92 4.72 -7.04
CA ALA A 29 -4.26 4.34 -7.48
C ALA A 29 -4.70 5.04 -8.78
N SER A 30 -4.17 6.23 -9.09
CA SER A 30 -4.59 6.99 -10.28
C SER A 30 -4.06 6.36 -11.57
N THR A 31 -2.86 5.81 -11.52
CA THR A 31 -2.19 5.14 -12.66
C THR A 31 -2.20 3.61 -12.53
N SER A 32 -2.64 3.08 -11.38
CA SER A 32 -2.54 1.66 -11.01
C SER A 32 -1.11 1.13 -11.10
N GLN A 33 -0.14 1.93 -10.66
CA GLN A 33 1.29 1.60 -10.69
C GLN A 33 1.85 1.38 -9.29
N ILE A 34 2.81 0.45 -9.18
CA ILE A 34 3.61 0.19 -8.00
C ILE A 34 4.96 0.86 -8.20
N VAL A 35 5.32 1.77 -7.30
CA VAL A 35 6.60 2.46 -7.28
C VAL A 35 7.49 1.79 -6.23
N LEU A 36 8.70 1.44 -6.60
CA LEU A 36 9.71 0.86 -5.72
C LEU A 36 10.87 1.85 -5.59
N CYS A 37 11.16 2.25 -4.36
CA CYS A 37 12.25 3.18 -4.05
C CYS A 37 13.55 2.40 -3.89
N GLN A 38 14.26 2.17 -5.00
CA GLN A 38 15.40 1.26 -5.05
C GLN A 38 16.52 1.65 -4.07
N ASN A 39 16.70 2.95 -3.84
CA ASN A 39 17.72 3.52 -2.98
C ASN A 39 17.49 3.22 -1.48
N ASN A 40 16.27 2.83 -1.09
CA ASN A 40 15.91 2.51 0.30
C ASN A 40 15.76 1.00 0.56
N ILE A 41 15.78 0.18 -0.49
CA ILE A 41 15.65 -1.27 -0.40
C ILE A 41 17.02 -1.90 -0.16
N ARG A 42 17.25 -2.36 1.08
CA ARG A 42 18.56 -2.88 1.53
C ARG A 42 18.84 -4.34 1.20
N ASN A 43 17.81 -5.17 1.00
CA ASN A 43 17.97 -6.61 0.72
C ASN A 43 16.72 -7.20 0.06
N GLN A 44 16.86 -8.42 -0.50
CA GLN A 44 15.77 -9.12 -1.19
C GLN A 44 14.55 -9.37 -0.30
N ALA A 45 14.76 -9.69 0.99
CA ALA A 45 13.65 -9.93 1.90
C ALA A 45 12.84 -8.65 2.16
N HIS A 46 13.50 -7.49 2.23
CA HIS A 46 12.85 -6.19 2.33
C HIS A 46 12.10 -5.86 1.03
N MET A 47 12.73 -6.08 -0.12
CA MET A 47 12.11 -5.92 -1.44
C MET A 47 10.83 -6.76 -1.56
N ASN A 48 10.89 -8.04 -1.19
CA ASN A 48 9.74 -8.95 -1.26
C ASN A 48 8.57 -8.45 -0.41
N ARG A 49 8.83 -7.94 0.81
CA ARG A 49 7.79 -7.39 1.68
C ARG A 49 7.14 -6.16 1.05
N VAL A 50 7.94 -5.19 0.59
CA VAL A 50 7.45 -3.97 -0.05
C VAL A 50 6.63 -4.30 -1.30
N VAL A 51 7.17 -5.10 -2.21
CA VAL A 51 6.47 -5.50 -3.45
C VAL A 51 5.15 -6.22 -3.13
N THR A 52 5.15 -7.12 -2.14
CA THR A 52 3.93 -7.85 -1.76
C THR A 52 2.89 -6.92 -1.18
N HIS A 53 3.31 -5.97 -0.34
CA HIS A 53 2.45 -4.96 0.26
C HIS A 53 1.75 -4.11 -0.81
N GLU A 54 2.51 -3.53 -1.75
CA GLU A 54 1.93 -2.71 -2.81
C GLU A 54 1.09 -3.52 -3.81
N LEU A 55 1.41 -4.80 -4.02
CA LEU A 55 0.59 -5.70 -4.83
C LEU A 55 -0.78 -5.97 -4.20
N ILE A 56 -0.85 -6.01 -2.87
CA ILE A 56 -2.13 -6.15 -2.17
C ILE A 56 -2.96 -4.89 -2.36
N HIS A 57 -2.37 -3.70 -2.23
CA HIS A 57 -3.08 -2.45 -2.56
C HIS A 57 -3.58 -2.42 -4.00
N ALA A 58 -2.77 -2.84 -4.96
CA ALA A 58 -3.19 -2.94 -6.37
C ALA A 58 -4.34 -3.94 -6.56
N PHE A 59 -4.29 -5.08 -5.86
CA PHE A 59 -5.37 -6.07 -5.89
C PHE A 59 -6.66 -5.53 -5.28
N ASP A 60 -6.54 -4.83 -4.16
CA ASP A 60 -7.66 -4.27 -3.41
C ASP A 60 -8.32 -3.13 -4.18
N HIS A 61 -7.52 -2.27 -4.80
CA HIS A 61 -8.00 -1.23 -5.69
C HIS A 61 -8.84 -1.81 -6.84
N CYS A 62 -8.38 -2.90 -7.44
CA CYS A 62 -9.09 -3.57 -8.53
C CYS A 62 -10.37 -4.29 -8.06
N ARG A 63 -10.31 -5.04 -6.95
CA ARG A 63 -11.38 -5.97 -6.56
C ARG A 63 -12.41 -5.37 -5.64
N ALA A 64 -11.97 -4.52 -4.71
CA ALA A 64 -12.81 -3.94 -3.68
C ALA A 64 -13.15 -2.47 -3.95
N HIS A 65 -12.64 -1.89 -5.06
CA HIS A 65 -12.85 -0.48 -5.42
C HIS A 65 -12.55 0.46 -4.23
N VAL A 66 -11.38 0.25 -3.61
CA VAL A 66 -10.96 0.99 -2.42
C VAL A 66 -10.95 2.50 -2.69
N ASN A 67 -11.62 3.23 -1.80
CA ASN A 67 -11.70 4.69 -1.82
C ASN A 67 -10.57 5.29 -0.98
N TRP A 68 -9.37 5.35 -1.57
CA TRP A 68 -8.12 5.71 -0.87
C TRP A 68 -8.12 7.08 -0.18
N PHE A 69 -8.91 8.03 -0.70
CA PHE A 69 -8.89 9.43 -0.25
C PHE A 69 -10.12 9.85 0.56
N THR A 70 -11.24 9.14 0.40
CA THR A 70 -12.54 9.57 0.95
C THR A 70 -13.08 8.64 2.02
N ASP A 71 -12.61 7.39 2.09
CA ASP A 71 -13.02 6.44 3.12
C ASP A 71 -11.81 5.86 3.88
N VAL A 72 -11.60 6.40 5.08
CA VAL A 72 -10.52 5.98 5.99
C VAL A 72 -10.65 4.52 6.41
N ARG A 73 -11.87 3.94 6.42
CA ARG A 73 -12.06 2.53 6.76
C ARG A 73 -11.60 1.63 5.62
N HIS A 74 -11.89 2.00 4.38
CA HIS A 74 -11.42 1.24 3.21
C HIS A 74 -9.88 1.24 3.15
N LEU A 75 -9.27 2.40 3.42
CA LEU A 75 -7.82 2.52 3.56
C LEU A 75 -7.32 1.60 4.68
N ALA A 76 -7.82 1.75 5.91
CA ALA A 76 -7.38 0.96 7.05
C ALA A 76 -7.53 -0.56 6.85
N CYS A 77 -8.64 -1.03 6.28
CA CYS A 77 -8.81 -2.46 5.96
C CYS A 77 -7.77 -2.94 4.94
N SER A 78 -7.47 -2.15 3.90
CA SER A 78 -6.46 -2.51 2.90
C SER A 78 -5.06 -2.55 3.51
N GLU A 79 -4.70 -1.57 4.35
CA GLU A 79 -3.43 -1.53 5.07
C GLU A 79 -3.25 -2.72 6.02
N VAL A 80 -4.29 -3.06 6.79
CA VAL A 80 -4.26 -4.23 7.70
C VAL A 80 -4.05 -5.51 6.92
N ARG A 81 -4.76 -5.69 5.80
CA ARG A 81 -4.57 -6.85 4.93
C ARG A 81 -3.18 -6.86 4.30
N ALA A 82 -2.68 -5.72 3.86
CA ALA A 82 -1.36 -5.56 3.26
C ALA A 82 -0.26 -5.95 4.26
N ALA A 83 -0.30 -5.40 5.48
CA ALA A 83 0.61 -5.75 6.57
C ALA A 83 0.59 -7.24 6.93
N ASN A 84 -0.63 -7.81 7.07
CA ASN A 84 -0.80 -9.21 7.47
C ASN A 84 -0.26 -10.20 6.42
N LEU A 85 -0.51 -9.94 5.13
CA LEU A 85 -0.13 -10.85 4.04
C LEU A 85 1.28 -10.58 3.48
N SER A 86 1.82 -9.37 3.60
CA SER A 86 3.19 -9.06 3.19
C SER A 86 4.24 -9.48 4.21
N GLY A 87 3.82 -9.77 5.46
CA GLY A 87 4.72 -10.01 6.58
C GLY A 87 5.43 -8.74 7.07
N ASP A 88 4.86 -7.57 6.76
CA ASP A 88 5.25 -6.29 7.34
C ASP A 88 4.40 -6.02 8.58
N CYS A 89 4.97 -6.21 9.77
CA CYS A 89 4.27 -5.95 11.02
C CYS A 89 4.18 -4.45 11.38
N SER A 90 4.66 -3.53 10.52
CA SER A 90 4.78 -2.10 10.81
C SER A 90 3.81 -1.24 10.00
N LEU A 91 2.55 -1.20 10.42
CA LEU A 91 1.52 -0.28 9.92
C LEU A 91 1.93 1.21 10.06
N ILE A 92 2.79 1.52 11.03
CA ILE A 92 3.24 2.88 11.31
C ILE A 92 4.03 3.46 10.14
N ASN A 93 4.85 2.65 9.47
CA ASN A 93 5.68 3.14 8.36
C ASN A 93 4.83 3.61 7.18
N GLU A 94 3.68 2.98 6.96
CA GLU A 94 2.75 3.33 5.90
C GLU A 94 1.87 4.53 6.24
N ILE A 95 1.46 4.69 7.52
CA ILE A 95 0.81 5.93 7.99
C ILE A 95 1.74 7.14 7.83
N PHE A 96 3.04 6.98 8.04
CA PHE A 96 4.02 8.03 7.73
C PHE A 96 4.23 8.21 6.22
N ARG A 97 4.12 7.16 5.38
CA ARG A 97 4.22 7.21 3.91
C ARG A 97 2.97 7.78 3.23
N LEU A 98 1.78 7.67 3.81
CA LEU A 98 0.54 8.29 3.33
C LEU A 98 0.63 9.83 3.24
N HIS A 99 1.62 10.47 3.89
CA HIS A 99 1.96 11.88 3.67
C HIS A 99 2.47 12.19 2.25
N PHE A 100 2.91 11.21 1.47
CA PHE A 100 3.34 11.40 0.07
C PHE A 100 2.16 11.41 -0.93
N GLY A 101 0.94 11.03 -0.51
CA GLY A 101 -0.25 10.97 -1.37
C GLY A 101 -1.44 11.82 -0.89
N LEU A 102 -1.54 12.09 0.41
CA LEU A 102 -2.56 13.00 0.97
C LEU A 102 -2.00 14.42 1.09
N LYS A 103 -2.11 15.21 0.01
CA LYS A 103 -2.18 16.66 0.19
C LYS A 103 -3.51 17.01 0.88
N GLN A 104 -3.39 17.12 2.21
CA GLN A 104 -4.21 17.86 3.17
C GLN A 104 -5.31 17.11 3.96
N HIS A 105 -5.17 17.29 5.28
CA HIS A 105 -6.14 17.28 6.38
C HIS A 105 -6.46 15.98 7.15
N HIS A 106 -6.11 16.08 8.44
CA HIS A 106 -6.60 15.40 9.64
C HIS A 106 -5.98 14.05 10.06
N GLN A 107 -5.42 14.10 11.26
CA GLN A 107 -4.66 13.09 11.96
C GLN A 107 -5.62 12.17 12.72
N VAL A 108 -5.79 10.93 12.26
CA VAL A 108 -6.49 9.89 13.03
C VAL A 108 -5.46 8.92 13.58
N LYS A 109 -5.23 9.01 14.90
CA LYS A 109 -4.50 7.97 15.65
C LYS A 109 -5.39 6.73 15.73
N LEU A 110 -5.08 5.71 14.94
CA LEU A 110 -5.70 4.38 15.10
C LEU A 110 -4.84 3.56 16.07
N THR A 111 -5.37 3.31 17.27
CA THR A 111 -4.76 2.41 18.26
C THR A 111 -5.20 0.98 18.01
N TYR A 112 -4.29 0.02 18.27
CA TYR A 112 -4.43 -1.42 18.04
C TYR A 112 -5.72 -2.04 18.61
N GLU A 113 -6.32 -1.42 19.64
CA GLU A 113 -7.57 -1.85 20.27
C GLU A 113 -8.84 -1.58 19.45
N SER A 114 -8.76 -0.75 18.41
CA SER A 114 -9.89 -0.48 17.50
C SER A 114 -9.96 -1.42 16.29
N LEU A 115 -9.01 -2.35 16.17
CA LEU A 115 -8.83 -3.26 15.04
C LEU A 115 -9.30 -4.70 15.33
N ASN A 116 -10.42 -4.85 16.04
CA ASN A 116 -11.23 -6.05 15.94
C ASN A 116 -12.45 -5.78 15.02
N PRO A 117 -12.30 -5.72 13.69
CA PRO A 117 -13.47 -5.69 12.83
C PRO A 117 -13.81 -7.13 12.44
N PRO A 118 -14.98 -7.68 12.82
CA PRO A 118 -15.54 -8.84 12.15
C PRO A 118 -16.01 -8.53 10.69
N GLU A 119 -15.59 -7.40 10.13
CA GLU A 119 -16.05 -6.85 8.84
C GLU A 119 -14.91 -6.19 7.99
N CYS A 120 -13.64 -6.44 8.33
CA CYS A 120 -12.56 -6.54 7.35
C CYS A 120 -12.12 -8.02 7.34
#